data_AF-A0A432P3Y2-F1
#
_entry.id   AF-A0A432P3Y2-F1
#
_cell.length_a   1.000
_cell.length_b   1.000
_cell.length_c   1.000
_cell.angle_alpha   90.00
_cell.angle_beta   90.00
_cell.angle_gamma   90.00
#
_symmetry.space_group_name_H-M   'P 1'
#
loop_
_entity.id
_entity.type
_entity.pdbx_description
1 polymer ?
#
loop_
_entity_poly.entity_id
_entity_poly.type
_entity_poly.pdbx_seq_one_letter_code
_entity_poly.pdbx_strand_id
1 'polypeptide(L)'
;MTSEVFESWAIVELMGHRKRPGHAKEVEIAGGKMLRIDIPVSDGESVTEFYGTPAIYAIRPATEEVVRDMAYRSYGVDPRPIRPVDYRPQPSLASSGDDDDFN
;
A
#
# COMPACT_ATOMS: atom_id res chain seq x y z
N MET A 1 26.30 18.48 7.57
CA MET A 1 24.95 18.92 7.16
C MET A 1 24.07 17.70 7.13
N THR A 2 23.13 17.58 8.06
CA THR A 2 22.04 16.60 7.98
C THR A 2 21.08 17.10 6.91
N SER A 3 21.08 16.47 5.74
CA SER A 3 20.05 16.75 4.73
C SER A 3 18.73 16.19 5.26
N GLU A 4 17.71 17.05 5.34
CA GLU A 4 16.34 16.61 5.61
C GLU A 4 15.94 15.61 4.53
N VAL A 5 15.53 14.41 4.96
CA VAL A 5 15.05 13.36 4.06
C VAL A 5 13.67 13.79 3.55
N PHE A 6 13.42 13.66 2.25
CA PHE A 6 12.14 14.07 1.67
C PHE A 6 10.96 13.34 2.34
N GLU A 7 10.00 14.10 2.85
CA GLU A 7 8.79 13.61 3.50
C GLU A 7 7.64 14.61 3.26
N SER A 8 6.58 14.18 2.57
CA SER A 8 5.45 15.05 2.24
C SER A 8 4.21 14.28 1.81
N TRP A 9 3.03 14.84 2.08
CA TRP A 9 1.81 14.45 1.37
C TRP A 9 1.95 14.77 -0.11
N ALA A 10 1.75 13.77 -0.97
CA ALA A 10 1.96 13.95 -2.39
C ALA A 10 1.10 13.02 -3.24
N ILE A 11 0.94 13.43 -4.49
CA ILE A 11 0.43 12.61 -5.58
C ILE A 11 1.64 12.15 -6.38
N VAL A 12 1.97 10.87 -6.26
CA VAL A 12 3.09 10.26 -6.99
C VAL A 12 2.54 9.63 -8.27
N GLU A 13 3.11 10.00 -9.40
CA GLU A 13 2.80 9.40 -10.69
C GLU A 13 3.89 8.41 -11.06
N LEU A 14 3.50 7.15 -11.24
CA LEU A 14 4.38 6.06 -11.60
C LEU A 14 4.28 5.84 -13.10
N MET A 15 5.42 5.94 -13.77
CA MET A 15 5.58 5.61 -15.18
C MET A 15 4.52 6.24 -16.11
N GLY A 16 3.96 7.41 -15.75
CA GLY A 16 2.96 8.15 -16.52
C GLY A 16 1.56 7.53 -16.60
N HIS A 17 1.27 6.43 -15.88
CA HIS A 17 0.00 5.71 -16.04
C HIS A 17 -0.72 5.37 -14.74
N ARG A 18 -0.02 5.41 -13.59
CA ARG A 18 -0.62 5.11 -12.28
C ARG A 18 -0.35 6.23 -11.29
N LYS A 19 -1.39 6.69 -10.60
CA LYS A 19 -1.28 7.72 -9.57
C LYS A 19 -1.45 7.10 -8.18
N ARG A 20 -0.51 7.37 -7.28
CA ARG A 20 -0.53 6.97 -5.87
C ARG A 20 -0.61 8.22 -4.99
N PRO A 21 -1.83 8.66 -4.61
CA PRO A 21 -2.00 9.68 -3.58
C PRO A 21 -1.66 9.07 -2.21
N GLY A 22 -0.65 9.62 -1.53
CA GLY A 22 -0.27 9.14 -0.20
C GLY A 22 0.77 10.02 0.48
N HIS A 23 1.15 9.64 1.69
CA HIS A 23 2.27 10.24 2.39
C HIS A 23 3.58 9.62 1.87
N ALA A 24 4.38 10.43 1.19
CA ALA A 24 5.58 9.98 0.49
C ALA A 24 6.83 10.29 1.32
N LYS A 25 7.71 9.29 1.47
CA LYS A 25 8.95 9.40 2.24
C LYS A 25 10.10 8.69 1.54
N GLU A 26 11.24 9.36 1.42
CA GLU A 26 12.46 8.70 0.98
C GLU A 26 12.96 7.73 2.07
N VAL A 27 13.24 6.49 1.68
CA VAL A 27 13.74 5.44 2.58
C VAL A 27 14.85 4.64 1.88
N GLU A 28 15.59 3.86 2.66
CA GLU A 28 16.56 2.90 2.14
C GLU A 28 16.12 1.48 2.52
N ILE A 29 16.06 0.58 1.54
CA ILE A 29 15.67 -0.82 1.72
C ILE A 29 16.66 -1.70 0.98
N ALA A 30 17.29 -2.64 1.70
CA ALA A 30 18.26 -3.59 1.15
C ALA A 30 19.38 -2.92 0.32
N GLY A 31 19.85 -1.74 0.76
CA GLY A 31 20.88 -0.96 0.07
C GLY A 31 20.39 -0.14 -1.13
N GLY A 32 19.09 -0.14 -1.41
CA GLY A 32 18.46 0.65 -2.46
C GLY A 32 17.68 1.84 -1.90
N LYS A 33 17.87 3.02 -2.49
CA LYS A 33 17.02 4.19 -2.25
C LYS A 33 15.65 3.98 -2.89
N MET A 34 14.60 4.14 -2.10
CA MET A 34 13.21 3.91 -2.49
C MET A 34 12.33 5.06 -2.00
N LEU A 35 11.22 5.29 -2.70
CA LEU A 35 10.12 6.11 -2.20
C LEU A 35 9.08 5.18 -1.56
N ARG A 36 8.88 5.31 -0.26
CA ARG A 36 7.74 4.74 0.45
C ARG A 36 6.53 5.65 0.24
N ILE A 37 5.38 5.08 -0.05
CA ILE A 37 4.11 5.79 -0.16
C ILE A 37 3.10 5.10 0.74
N ASP A 38 2.57 5.81 1.73
CA ASP A 38 1.46 5.34 2.56
C ASP A 38 0.16 5.91 2.02
N ILE A 39 -0.63 5.08 1.34
CA ILE A 39 -1.92 5.48 0.77
C ILE A 39 -3.01 5.33 1.84
N PRO A 40 -3.73 6.40 2.22
CA PRO A 40 -4.76 6.33 3.24
C PRO A 40 -5.95 5.48 2.79
N VAL A 41 -6.46 4.64 3.69
CA VAL A 41 -7.60 3.74 3.50
C VAL A 41 -8.75 4.16 4.42
N SER A 42 -8.44 4.31 5.72
CA SER A 42 -9.37 4.75 6.74
C SER A 42 -8.61 5.58 7.79
N ASP A 43 -9.28 6.01 8.86
CA ASP A 43 -8.58 6.73 9.93
C ASP A 43 -7.57 5.82 10.64
N GLY A 44 -6.31 6.26 10.69
CA GLY A 44 -5.20 5.45 11.21
C GLY A 44 -4.75 4.26 10.35
N GLU A 45 -5.41 3.95 9.22
CA GLU A 45 -5.04 2.84 8.34
C GLU A 45 -4.51 3.34 6.99
N SER A 46 -3.39 2.75 6.55
CA SER A 46 -2.83 3.00 5.24
C SER A 46 -2.25 1.73 4.61
N VAL A 47 -2.18 1.74 3.29
CA VAL A 47 -1.49 0.71 2.51
C VAL A 47 -0.15 1.28 2.07
N THR A 48 0.91 0.64 2.52
CA THR A 48 2.29 1.03 2.19
C THR A 48 2.75 0.36 0.90
N GLU A 49 3.29 1.15 -0.02
CA GLU A 49 3.94 0.68 -1.23
C GLU A 49 5.36 1.28 -1.32
N PHE A 50 6.28 0.57 -2.00
CA PHE A 50 7.66 1.03 -2.21
C PHE A 50 7.99 1.04 -3.69
N TYR A 51 8.56 2.14 -4.16
CA TYR A 51 8.95 2.32 -5.56
C TYR A 51 10.39 2.80 -5.67
N GLY A 52 11.14 2.22 -6.60
CA GLY A 52 12.46 2.72 -6.95
C GLY A 52 12.35 4.04 -7.72
N THR A 53 13.34 4.91 -7.59
CA THR A 53 13.38 6.21 -8.27
C THR A 53 13.10 6.15 -9.78
N PRO A 54 13.61 5.16 -10.55
CA PRO A 54 13.31 5.06 -11.97
C PRO A 54 11.83 4.85 -12.30
N ALA A 55 11.01 4.37 -11.36
CA ALA A 55 9.58 4.17 -11.56
C ALA A 55 8.76 5.47 -11.43
N ILE A 56 9.36 6.53 -10.88
CA ILE A 56 8.68 7.78 -10.57
C ILE A 56 8.73 8.70 -11.79
N TYR A 57 7.58 9.00 -12.37
CA TYR A 57 7.45 9.99 -13.44
C TYR A 57 7.34 11.41 -12.89
N ALA A 58 6.53 11.61 -11.84
CA ALA A 58 6.38 12.92 -11.20
C ALA A 58 5.96 12.78 -9.73
N ILE A 59 6.39 13.71 -8.88
CA ILE A 59 5.90 13.89 -7.51
C ILE A 59 5.25 15.26 -7.44
N ARG A 60 4.00 15.32 -6.98
CA ARG A 60 3.27 16.58 -6.78
C ARG A 60 2.90 16.72 -5.30
N PRO A 61 3.70 17.43 -4.49
CA PRO A 61 3.35 17.74 -3.12
C PRO A 61 1.98 18.41 -3.05
N ALA A 62 1.19 18.03 -2.07
CA ALA A 62 -0.18 18.49 -1.87
C ALA A 62 -0.50 18.50 -0.37
N THR A 63 -1.65 19.03 0.01
CA THR A 63 -2.11 18.95 1.39
C THR A 63 -2.66 17.56 1.70
N GLU A 64 -2.74 17.22 2.98
CA GLU A 64 -3.32 15.96 3.44
C GLU A 64 -4.76 15.78 2.95
N GLU A 65 -5.56 16.86 3.00
CA GLU A 65 -6.97 16.83 2.61
C GLU A 65 -7.13 16.47 1.12
N VAL A 66 -6.31 17.05 0.25
CA VAL A 66 -6.32 16.76 -1.20
C VAL A 66 -5.91 15.31 -1.47
N VAL A 67 -4.88 14.83 -0.77
CA VAL A 67 -4.40 13.45 -0.94
C VAL A 67 -5.45 12.44 -0.49
N ARG A 68 -6.08 12.65 0.67
CA ARG A 68 -7.13 11.77 1.20
C ARG A 68 -8.36 11.75 0.30
N ASP A 69 -8.85 12.91 -0.16
CA ASP A 69 -9.96 12.99 -1.11
C ASP A 69 -9.64 12.24 -2.41
N MET A 70 -8.45 12.40 -2.96
CA MET A 70 -8.10 11.69 -4.19
C MET A 70 -7.89 10.19 -3.98
N ALA A 71 -7.36 9.76 -2.83
CA ALA A 71 -7.25 8.34 -2.48
C ALA A 71 -8.64 7.70 -2.41
N TYR A 72 -9.58 8.34 -1.72
CA TYR A 72 -10.98 7.90 -1.65
C TYR A 72 -11.62 7.81 -3.04
N ARG A 73 -11.47 8.83 -3.89
CA ARG A 73 -12.02 8.82 -5.26
C ARG A 73 -11.38 7.77 -6.17
N SER A 74 -10.11 7.45 -5.95
CA SER A 74 -9.37 6.50 -6.81
C SER A 74 -9.64 5.04 -6.44
N TYR A 75 -9.80 4.74 -5.16
CA TYR A 75 -9.85 3.36 -4.64
C TYR A 75 -11.17 3.01 -3.94
N GLY A 76 -12.03 3.99 -3.67
CA GLY A 76 -13.22 3.83 -2.85
C GLY A 76 -12.85 3.63 -1.39
N VAL A 77 -12.52 2.38 -1.04
CA VAL A 77 -12.23 1.99 0.35
C VAL A 77 -10.79 1.51 0.49
N ASP A 78 -10.28 0.72 -0.46
CA ASP A 78 -9.01 0.01 -0.27
C ASP A 78 -8.25 -0.20 -1.60
N PRO A 79 -6.98 0.25 -1.73
CA PRO A 79 -6.17 0.04 -2.91
C PRO A 79 -5.59 -1.38 -3.05
N ARG A 80 -5.74 -2.26 -2.05
CA ARG A 80 -5.26 -3.65 -2.10
C ARG A 80 -6.01 -4.45 -3.17
N PRO A 81 -5.34 -5.37 -3.88
CA PRO A 81 -6.02 -6.26 -4.81
C PRO A 81 -7.07 -7.11 -4.09
N ILE A 82 -8.30 -7.13 -4.59
CA ILE A 82 -9.40 -7.99 -4.09
C ILE A 82 -9.12 -9.49 -4.18
N ARG A 83 -8.07 -9.89 -4.94
CA ARG A 83 -7.58 -11.26 -5.05
C ARG A 83 -6.04 -11.22 -5.21
N PRO A 84 -5.26 -11.56 -4.18
CA PRO A 84 -3.83 -11.81 -4.36
C PRO A 84 -3.69 -12.94 -5.36
N VAL A 85 -2.98 -12.71 -6.46
CA VAL A 85 -3.09 -13.41 -7.75
C VAL A 85 -3.07 -14.95 -7.74
N ASP A 86 -2.66 -15.61 -6.66
CA ASP A 86 -2.67 -17.07 -6.53
C ASP A 86 -3.14 -17.60 -5.16
N TYR A 87 -3.66 -16.75 -4.26
CA TYR A 87 -4.05 -17.21 -2.93
C TYR A 87 -5.35 -18.04 -2.99
N ARG A 88 -5.22 -19.35 -2.76
CA ARG A 88 -6.34 -20.25 -2.48
C ARG A 88 -6.29 -20.59 -0.99
N PRO A 89 -7.29 -20.20 -0.17
CA PRO A 89 -7.34 -20.65 1.21
C PRO A 89 -7.38 -22.18 1.21
N GLN A 90 -6.46 -22.85 1.91
CA GLN A 90 -6.62 -24.28 2.17
C GLN A 90 -7.89 -24.45 3.01
N PRO A 91 -8.79 -25.37 2.64
CA PRO A 91 -9.87 -25.72 3.55
C PRO A 91 -9.27 -26.25 4.84
N SER A 92 -9.64 -25.67 5.99
CA SER A 92 -9.32 -26.26 7.28
C SER A 92 -9.96 -27.64 7.32
N LEU A 93 -9.16 -28.71 7.41
CA LEU A 93 -9.65 -30.02 7.77
C LEU A 93 -10.21 -29.90 9.20
N ALA A 94 -11.51 -29.71 9.32
CA ALA A 94 -12.18 -29.99 10.58
C ALA A 94 -11.94 -31.47 10.85
N SER A 95 -11.13 -31.78 11.85
CA SER A 95 -11.04 -33.14 12.39
C SER A 95 -12.39 -33.46 13.01
N SER A 96 -13.30 -34.02 12.22
CA SER A 96 -14.42 -34.82 12.75
C SER A 96 -13.80 -36.08 13.35
N GLY A 97 -13.29 -35.96 14.58
CA GLY A 97 -13.13 -37.09 15.47
C GLY A 97 -14.52 -37.47 15.94
N ASP A 98 -15.29 -38.11 15.06
CA ASP A 98 -16.35 -39.02 15.50
C ASP A 98 -15.61 -40.27 15.99
N ASP A 99 -15.23 -40.26 17.27
CA ASP A 99 -14.91 -41.51 17.95
C ASP A 99 -16.26 -42.23 18.13
N ASP A 100 -16.49 -43.19 17.24
CA ASP A 100 -17.61 -44.12 17.20
C ASP A 100 -17.87 -44.77 18.57
N ASP A 101 -18.90 -44.30 19.27
CA ASP A 101 -19.57 -45.05 20.34
C ASP A 101 -20.32 -46.25 19.73
N PHE A 102 -19.62 -47.35 19.47
CA PHE A 102 -20.23 -48.65 19.19
C PHE A 102 -19.47 -49.82 19.84
N ASN A 103 -19.84 -50.12 21.09
CA ASN A 103 -20.33 -51.43 21.60
C ASN A 103 -20.05 -51.62 23.09
#